data_AF-A0A6L9ZHX1-F1
#
_entry.id   AF-A0A6L9ZHX1-F1
#
_cell.length_a   1.000
_cell.length_b   1.000
_cell.length_c   1.000
_cell.angle_alpha   90.00
_cell.angle_beta   90.00
_cell.angle_gamma   90.00
#
_symmetry.space_group_name_H-M   'P 1'
#
loop_
_entity.id
_entity.type
_entity.pdbx_description
1 polymer ?
#
loop_
_entity_poly.entity_id
_entity_poly.type
_entity_poly.pdbx_seq_one_letter_code
_entity_poly.pdbx_strand_id
1 'polypeptide(L)'
;MVSQTSETNIQVTLRDKTPIIRLPLRFTVSEAELFKLTCQKLFQSENTTDKIIIDFSSTNFIDSCGIGSLVTSLKIAREKNIEFILSGVNSLVMGVFYLTGLDKILIIEETPNSEVKSKSNSKPEENQLPVTHPSIKSWVKRLIDIVGALVGLFITGILFIPIAIFIKLDSPGPIFFGQIRCGWMGKNFRMWKFRSMCINAEQLKSKIKNQAQGAIFKNENDPRITKVGKFLRRKSLDELPQFWNVLRGDMSLVGTRPPTPDEVERYEVPQWQRLDVKPGMTGEWQVNGRSQVKNFEDIIRLDLKYQQNWSLMYDIRLIIKTVGILFKKSGGAY
;
A
#
# COMPACT_ATOMS: atom_id res chain seq x y z
N MET A 1 -24.59 -14.55 -11.43
CA MET A 1 -24.15 -15.51 -12.45
C MET A 1 -22.63 -15.51 -12.42
N VAL A 2 -22.03 -16.55 -11.86
CA VAL A 2 -20.58 -16.70 -11.74
C VAL A 2 -20.06 -17.03 -13.14
N SER A 3 -19.41 -16.06 -13.78
CA SER A 3 -18.71 -16.28 -15.04
C SER A 3 -17.58 -17.27 -14.78
N GLN A 4 -17.63 -18.41 -15.49
CA GLN A 4 -16.57 -19.40 -15.51
C GLN A 4 -15.28 -18.74 -15.99
N THR A 5 -14.30 -18.61 -15.09
CA THR A 5 -12.93 -18.20 -15.38
C THR A 5 -12.30 -19.23 -16.32
N SER A 6 -11.95 -18.81 -17.53
CA SER A 6 -11.01 -19.53 -18.38
C SER A 6 -9.73 -19.81 -17.61
N GLU A 7 -9.30 -21.08 -17.53
CA GLU A 7 -8.02 -21.47 -16.96
C GLU A 7 -6.89 -20.74 -17.69
N THR A 8 -6.43 -19.63 -17.12
CA THR A 8 -5.42 -18.78 -17.74
C THR A 8 -4.07 -19.34 -17.34
N ASN A 9 -3.61 -20.42 -17.98
CA ASN A 9 -2.31 -21.02 -17.64
C ASN A 9 -1.16 -20.08 -18.03
N ILE A 10 -0.30 -19.75 -17.05
CA ILE A 10 0.97 -19.06 -17.31
C ILE A 10 1.89 -20.02 -18.05
N GLN A 11 2.36 -19.58 -19.21
CA GLN A 11 3.23 -20.38 -20.07
C GLN A 11 4.67 -20.34 -19.54
N VAL A 12 5.24 -21.52 -19.32
CA VAL A 12 6.66 -21.69 -18.98
C VAL A 12 7.34 -22.41 -20.14
N THR A 13 8.36 -21.80 -20.71
CA THR A 13 9.23 -22.41 -21.72
C THR A 13 10.64 -22.57 -21.17
N LEU A 14 11.44 -23.46 -21.76
CA LEU A 14 12.84 -23.64 -21.41
C LEU A 14 13.71 -23.15 -22.57
N ARG A 15 14.67 -22.28 -22.27
CA ARG A 15 15.73 -21.87 -23.19
C ARG A 15 17.06 -22.16 -22.53
N ASP A 16 17.86 -23.03 -23.13
CA ASP A 16 19.19 -23.39 -22.59
C ASP A 16 19.13 -23.81 -21.10
N LYS A 17 18.13 -24.62 -20.74
CA LYS A 17 17.79 -25.04 -19.35
C LYS A 17 17.30 -23.94 -18.41
N THR A 18 17.20 -22.69 -18.87
CA THR A 18 16.63 -21.56 -18.13
C THR A 18 15.11 -21.50 -18.36
N PRO A 19 14.26 -21.61 -17.32
CA PRO A 19 12.83 -21.37 -17.39
C PRO A 19 12.55 -19.91 -17.69
N ILE A 20 11.70 -19.69 -18.68
CA ILE A 20 11.14 -18.40 -19.05
C ILE A 20 9.65 -18.45 -18.75
N ILE A 21 9.22 -17.61 -17.81
CA ILE A 21 7.81 -17.42 -17.46
C ILE A 21 7.28 -16.25 -18.28
N ARG A 22 6.39 -16.52 -19.23
CA ARG A 22 5.74 -15.45 -20.01
C ARG A 22 4.52 -14.93 -19.28
N LEU A 23 4.55 -13.64 -18.94
CA LEU A 23 3.45 -13.00 -18.26
C LEU A 23 2.31 -12.60 -19.22
N PRO A 24 1.05 -12.69 -18.77
CA PRO A 24 -0.10 -12.30 -19.57
C PRO A 24 -0.18 -10.77 -19.77
N LEU A 25 -1.11 -10.34 -20.63
CA LEU A 25 -1.32 -8.92 -20.94
C LEU A 25 -1.57 -8.07 -19.70
N ARG A 26 -2.42 -8.57 -18.80
CA ARG A 26 -2.74 -7.97 -17.51
C ARG A 26 -2.22 -8.86 -16.41
N PHE A 27 -1.37 -8.31 -15.56
CA PHE A 27 -0.81 -9.03 -14.43
C PHE A 27 -1.50 -8.59 -13.15
N THR A 28 -2.67 -9.18 -12.89
CA THR A 28 -3.57 -8.82 -11.80
C THR A 28 -3.77 -9.98 -10.83
N VAL A 29 -4.69 -9.84 -9.87
CA VAL A 29 -4.91 -10.80 -8.77
C VAL A 29 -4.78 -12.27 -9.17
N SER A 30 -5.59 -12.77 -10.12
CA SER A 30 -5.59 -14.19 -10.51
C SER A 30 -4.30 -14.61 -11.19
N GLU A 31 -3.77 -13.78 -12.09
CA GLU A 31 -2.50 -14.06 -12.77
C GLU A 31 -1.31 -14.03 -11.79
N ALA A 32 -1.34 -13.13 -10.81
CA ALA A 32 -0.32 -12.97 -9.77
C ALA A 32 -0.29 -14.18 -8.83
N GLU A 33 -1.45 -14.74 -8.47
CA GLU A 33 -1.52 -15.99 -7.69
C GLU A 33 -0.95 -17.17 -8.47
N LEU A 34 -1.37 -17.33 -9.73
CA LEU A 34 -0.85 -18.39 -10.57
C LEU A 34 0.66 -18.25 -10.78
N PHE A 35 1.14 -17.02 -10.96
CA PHE A 35 2.57 -16.72 -11.10
C PHE A 35 3.36 -17.16 -9.87
N LYS A 36 2.88 -16.81 -8.68
CA LYS A 36 3.49 -17.22 -7.41
C LYS A 36 3.55 -18.75 -7.31
N LEU A 37 2.46 -19.45 -7.63
CA LEU A 37 2.42 -20.92 -7.60
C LEU A 37 3.40 -21.54 -8.60
N THR A 38 3.47 -20.99 -9.81
CA THR A 38 4.42 -21.42 -10.85
C THR A 38 5.87 -21.24 -10.39
N CYS A 39 6.22 -20.09 -9.82
CA CYS A 39 7.55 -19.85 -9.25
C CYS A 39 7.87 -20.86 -8.14
N GLN A 40 6.95 -21.09 -7.21
CA GLN A 40 7.13 -22.04 -6.12
C GLN A 40 7.42 -23.45 -6.62
N LYS A 41 6.68 -23.92 -7.65
CA LYS A 41 6.90 -25.23 -8.29
C LYS A 41 8.29 -25.31 -8.91
N LEU A 42 8.71 -24.28 -9.64
CA LEU A 42 10.04 -24.24 -10.28
C LEU A 42 11.16 -24.26 -9.23
N PHE A 43 11.03 -23.47 -8.16
CA PHE A 43 12.02 -23.37 -7.09
C PHE A 43 12.12 -24.61 -6.19
N GLN A 44 11.13 -25.51 -6.25
CA GLN A 44 11.10 -26.78 -5.50
C GLN A 44 11.51 -27.97 -6.36
N SER A 45 11.60 -27.83 -7.68
CA SER A 45 11.94 -28.95 -8.57
C SER A 45 13.38 -29.42 -8.37
N GLU A 46 13.61 -30.75 -8.46
CA GLU A 46 14.93 -31.38 -8.26
C GLU A 46 15.98 -30.93 -9.28
N ASN A 47 15.55 -30.45 -10.44
CA ASN A 47 16.40 -29.74 -11.40
C ASN A 47 16.54 -28.28 -10.98
N THR A 48 17.32 -28.04 -9.91
CA THR A 48 17.65 -26.70 -9.44
C THR A 48 18.14 -25.86 -10.61
N THR A 49 17.42 -24.77 -10.86
CA THR A 49 17.77 -23.83 -11.91
C THR A 49 18.44 -22.62 -11.28
N ASP A 50 19.64 -22.27 -11.73
CA ASP A 50 20.40 -21.14 -11.18
C ASP A 50 19.84 -19.78 -11.63
N LYS A 51 19.01 -19.74 -12.68
CA LYS A 51 18.47 -18.52 -13.29
C LYS A 51 17.04 -18.70 -13.76
N ILE A 52 16.18 -17.71 -13.56
CA ILE A 52 14.83 -17.65 -14.11
C ILE A 52 14.58 -16.31 -14.79
N ILE A 53 13.89 -16.33 -15.93
CA ILE A 53 13.54 -15.12 -16.68
C ILE A 53 12.02 -14.93 -16.62
N ILE A 54 11.60 -13.73 -16.25
CA ILE A 54 10.21 -13.29 -16.26
C ILE A 54 10.02 -12.37 -17.47
N ASP A 55 9.29 -12.84 -18.47
CA ASP A 55 9.06 -12.13 -19.73
C ASP A 55 7.79 -11.26 -19.66
N PHE A 56 8.00 -9.95 -19.67
CA PHE A 56 6.98 -8.90 -19.65
C PHE A 56 6.60 -8.40 -21.05
N SER A 57 7.13 -8.99 -22.14
CA SER A 57 6.94 -8.51 -23.51
C SER A 57 5.47 -8.31 -23.91
N SER A 58 4.57 -9.13 -23.36
CA SER A 58 3.12 -9.01 -23.56
C SER A 58 2.41 -8.16 -22.51
N THR A 59 3.03 -7.85 -21.36
CA THR A 59 2.37 -7.27 -20.20
C THR A 59 2.32 -5.76 -20.26
N ASN A 60 1.14 -5.16 -20.33
CA ASN A 60 0.97 -3.70 -20.34
C ASN A 60 0.37 -3.13 -19.05
N PHE A 61 -0.08 -4.00 -18.14
CA PHE A 61 -0.73 -3.62 -16.90
C PHE A 61 -0.29 -4.51 -15.74
N ILE A 62 0.00 -3.89 -14.60
CA ILE A 62 0.32 -4.55 -13.34
C ILE A 62 -0.37 -3.80 -12.19
N ASP A 63 -1.03 -4.55 -11.30
CA ASP A 63 -1.65 -4.01 -10.08
C ASP A 63 -0.79 -4.28 -8.83
N SER A 64 -1.29 -3.94 -7.65
CA SER A 64 -0.56 -4.18 -6.41
C SER A 64 -0.34 -5.68 -6.12
N CYS A 65 -1.24 -6.57 -6.56
CA CYS A 65 -1.08 -8.02 -6.43
C CYS A 65 0.03 -8.54 -7.33
N GLY A 66 0.11 -8.07 -8.58
CA GLY A 66 1.21 -8.36 -9.48
C GLY A 66 2.55 -7.98 -8.85
N ILE A 67 2.65 -6.77 -8.30
CA ILE A 67 3.84 -6.31 -7.57
C ILE A 67 4.17 -7.21 -6.38
N GLY A 68 3.17 -7.50 -5.54
CA GLY A 68 3.34 -8.36 -4.37
C GLY A 68 3.84 -9.76 -4.70
N SER A 69 3.35 -10.34 -5.79
CA SER A 69 3.80 -11.64 -6.27
C SER A 69 5.25 -11.63 -6.75
N LEU A 70 5.69 -10.56 -7.45
CA LEU A 70 7.09 -10.39 -7.86
C LEU A 70 8.02 -10.26 -6.65
N VAL A 71 7.67 -9.40 -5.69
CA VAL A 71 8.47 -9.18 -4.49
C VAL A 71 8.60 -10.48 -3.68
N THR A 72 7.50 -11.21 -3.53
CA THR A 72 7.49 -12.50 -2.83
C THR A 72 8.36 -13.53 -3.55
N SER A 73 8.19 -13.68 -4.86
CA SER A 73 8.97 -14.64 -5.66
C SER A 73 10.46 -14.28 -5.71
N LEU A 74 10.81 -12.99 -5.81
CA LEU A 74 12.19 -12.52 -5.76
C LEU A 74 12.86 -12.84 -4.42
N LYS A 75 12.14 -12.67 -3.30
CA LYS A 75 12.66 -13.01 -1.98
C LYS A 75 13.00 -14.50 -1.88
N ILE A 76 12.09 -15.37 -2.32
CA ILE A 76 12.30 -16.82 -2.33
C ILE A 76 13.46 -17.20 -3.26
N ALA A 77 13.54 -16.57 -4.44
CA ALA A 77 14.64 -16.80 -5.39
C ALA A 77 16.00 -16.45 -4.75
N ARG A 78 16.12 -15.32 -4.06
CA ARG A 78 17.33 -14.92 -3.33
C ARG A 78 17.72 -15.90 -2.22
N GLU A 79 16.75 -16.36 -1.43
CA GLU A 79 17.00 -17.36 -0.38
C GLU A 79 17.54 -18.68 -0.96
N LYS A 80 17.18 -19.00 -2.20
CA LYS A 80 17.64 -20.19 -2.94
C LYS A 80 18.82 -19.92 -3.87
N ASN A 81 19.39 -18.72 -3.89
CA ASN A 81 20.45 -18.29 -4.81
C ASN A 81 20.09 -18.45 -6.30
N ILE A 82 18.82 -18.25 -6.65
CA ILE A 82 18.33 -18.26 -8.04
C ILE A 82 18.35 -16.83 -8.57
N GLU A 83 19.01 -16.60 -9.69
CA GLU A 83 19.04 -15.32 -10.40
C GLU A 83 17.64 -15.04 -10.98
N PHE A 84 17.00 -13.96 -10.52
CA PHE A 84 15.63 -13.60 -10.90
C PHE A 84 15.66 -12.37 -11.80
N ILE A 85 15.47 -12.58 -13.10
CA ILE A 85 15.66 -11.55 -14.13
C ILE A 85 14.34 -11.23 -14.82
N LEU A 86 14.12 -9.95 -15.11
CA LEU A 86 12.99 -9.48 -15.90
C LEU A 86 13.48 -9.14 -17.31
N SER A 87 12.68 -9.48 -18.32
CA SER A 87 12.95 -9.14 -19.71
C SER A 87 11.70 -8.55 -20.37
N GLY A 88 11.86 -7.75 -21.43
CA GLY A 88 10.74 -7.22 -22.20
C GLY A 88 9.84 -6.22 -21.45
N VAL A 89 10.36 -5.56 -20.41
CA VAL A 89 9.57 -4.61 -19.60
C VAL A 89 9.34 -3.31 -20.38
N ASN A 90 8.08 -2.99 -20.70
CA ASN A 90 7.73 -1.74 -21.38
C ASN A 90 7.69 -0.52 -20.43
N SER A 91 7.54 0.66 -21.01
CA SER A 91 7.53 1.95 -20.30
C SER A 91 6.41 2.09 -19.25
N LEU A 92 5.24 1.49 -19.48
CA LEU A 92 4.11 1.54 -18.54
C LEU A 92 4.43 0.76 -17.27
N VAL A 93 4.94 -0.46 -17.41
CA VAL A 93 5.34 -1.30 -16.28
C VAL A 93 6.57 -0.71 -15.58
N MET A 94 7.55 -0.21 -16.34
CA MET A 94 8.70 0.50 -15.77
C MET A 94 8.28 1.70 -14.92
N GLY A 95 7.26 2.46 -15.34
CA GLY A 95 6.71 3.57 -14.54
C GLY A 95 6.22 3.14 -13.15
N VAL A 96 5.64 1.93 -13.05
CA VAL A 96 5.21 1.35 -11.76
C VAL A 96 6.41 0.92 -10.92
N PHE A 97 7.46 0.37 -11.54
CA PHE A 97 8.68 0.00 -10.83
C PHE A 97 9.41 1.22 -10.26
N TYR A 98 9.53 2.31 -11.03
CA TYR A 98 10.06 3.58 -10.52
C TYR A 98 9.22 4.16 -9.39
N LEU A 99 7.88 4.08 -9.49
CA LEU A 99 6.99 4.58 -8.45
C LEU A 99 7.20 3.85 -7.11
N THR A 100 7.43 2.55 -7.17
CA THR A 100 7.58 1.66 -6.00
C THR A 100 9.03 1.51 -5.53
N GLY A 101 10.00 1.94 -6.35
CA GLY A 101 11.43 1.77 -6.10
C GLY A 101 11.96 0.38 -6.41
N LEU A 102 11.17 -0.45 -7.12
CA LEU A 102 11.55 -1.81 -7.50
C LEU A 102 12.61 -1.85 -8.60
N ASP A 103 12.75 -0.77 -9.38
CA ASP A 103 13.82 -0.57 -10.36
C ASP A 103 15.22 -0.73 -9.75
N LYS A 104 15.37 -0.45 -8.46
CA LYS A 104 16.64 -0.56 -7.73
C LYS A 104 16.96 -1.97 -7.23
N ILE A 105 15.97 -2.85 -7.28
CA ILE A 105 16.00 -4.17 -6.62
C ILE A 105 15.89 -5.29 -7.65
N LEU A 106 15.14 -5.08 -8.73
CA LEU A 106 14.94 -6.01 -9.83
C LEU A 106 16.09 -5.92 -10.83
N ILE A 107 16.55 -7.07 -11.32
CA ILE A 107 17.49 -7.13 -12.44
C ILE A 107 16.66 -7.15 -13.71
N ILE A 108 16.83 -6.15 -14.56
CA ILE A 108 16.07 -6.00 -15.81
C ILE A 108 17.07 -6.08 -16.97
N GLU A 109 16.89 -7.06 -17.85
CA GLU A 109 17.66 -7.17 -19.09
C GLU A 109 17.29 -6.01 -20.01
N GLU A 110 18.29 -5.18 -20.36
CA GLU A 110 18.13 -4.14 -21.36
C GLU A 110 17.88 -4.80 -22.72
N THR A 111 16.79 -4.44 -23.39
CA THR A 111 16.57 -4.86 -24.77
C THR A 111 17.62 -4.21 -25.68
N PRO A 112 18.42 -4.99 -26.45
CA PRO A 112 19.34 -4.45 -27.42
C PRO A 112 18.55 -3.96 -28.65
N ASN A 113 17.94 -2.77 -28.53
CA ASN A 113 17.59 -1.86 -29.63
C ASN A 113 16.69 -0.75 -29.08
N SER A 114 17.32 0.31 -28.59
CA SER A 114 16.73 1.65 -28.55
C SER A 114 17.66 2.65 -29.25
N GLU A 115 18.22 2.24 -30.39
CA GLU A 115 18.68 3.23 -31.38
C GLU A 115 17.44 3.79 -32.09
N VAL A 116 17.14 5.05 -31.77
CA VAL A 116 16.49 6.06 -32.60
C VAL A 116 15.69 5.54 -33.80
N LYS A 117 14.42 5.16 -33.58
CA LYS A 117 13.41 5.23 -34.65
C LYS A 117 12.85 6.65 -34.71
N SER A 118 13.63 7.54 -35.33
CA SER A 118 13.07 8.75 -35.94
C SER A 118 12.34 8.37 -37.22
N LYS A 119 11.09 8.82 -37.35
CA LYS A 119 10.18 8.77 -38.52
C LYS A 119 9.39 7.48 -38.73
N SER A 120 8.21 7.41 -38.11
CA SER A 120 7.01 6.90 -38.77
C SER A 120 5.79 7.73 -38.33
N ASN A 121 5.09 8.30 -39.31
CA ASN A 121 3.80 8.99 -39.16
C ASN A 121 2.67 8.00 -38.81
N SER A 122 2.75 7.38 -37.64
CA SER A 122 1.59 6.76 -36.99
C SER A 122 1.14 7.71 -35.91
N LYS A 123 -0.15 8.06 -35.88
CA LYS A 123 -0.79 8.78 -34.77
C LYS A 123 -0.24 8.23 -33.45
N PRO A 124 0.13 9.06 -32.47
CA PRO A 124 0.59 8.55 -31.20
C PRO A 124 -0.53 7.67 -30.66
N GLU A 125 -0.27 6.36 -30.55
CA GLU A 125 -1.08 5.50 -29.70
C GLU A 125 -1.15 6.23 -28.38
N GLU A 126 -2.37 6.68 -28.08
CA GLU A 126 -2.71 7.46 -26.90
C GLU A 126 -1.99 6.80 -25.73
N ASN A 127 -1.07 7.54 -25.08
CA ASN A 127 -0.36 7.10 -23.87
C ASN A 127 -1.43 6.76 -22.82
N GLN A 128 -1.99 5.56 -22.89
CA GLN A 128 -3.01 5.10 -21.98
C GLN A 128 -2.29 4.90 -20.66
N LEU A 129 -2.47 5.87 -19.77
CA LEU A 129 -2.07 5.76 -18.37
C LEU A 129 -2.53 4.39 -17.86
N PRO A 130 -1.73 3.72 -17.02
CA PRO A 130 -2.08 2.40 -16.50
C PRO A 130 -3.50 2.42 -15.92
N VAL A 131 -4.24 1.33 -16.15
CA VAL A 131 -5.65 1.20 -15.73
C VAL A 131 -5.74 1.17 -14.20
N THR A 132 -5.76 2.35 -13.59
CA THR A 132 -5.78 2.50 -12.13
C THR A 132 -7.19 2.62 -11.60
N HIS A 133 -7.36 2.33 -10.32
CA HIS A 133 -8.64 2.48 -9.65
C HIS A 133 -9.22 3.90 -9.86
N PRO A 134 -10.54 4.06 -10.12
CA PRO A 134 -11.14 5.37 -10.44
C PRO A 134 -10.87 6.47 -9.42
N SER A 135 -10.67 6.11 -8.15
CA SER A 135 -10.29 7.07 -7.09
C SER A 135 -8.90 7.68 -7.29
N ILE A 136 -7.96 6.98 -7.94
CA ILE A 136 -6.61 7.49 -8.21
C ILE A 136 -6.63 8.54 -9.31
N LYS A 137 -7.39 8.28 -10.39
CA LYS A 137 -7.46 9.17 -11.56
C LYS A 137 -8.39 10.38 -11.38
N SER A 138 -9.22 10.39 -10.34
CA SER A 138 -10.25 11.42 -10.15
C SER A 138 -9.64 12.75 -9.71
N TRP A 139 -9.60 13.72 -10.63
CA TRP A 139 -9.17 15.09 -10.33
C TRP A 139 -10.10 15.77 -9.31
N VAL A 140 -11.41 15.46 -9.34
CA VAL A 140 -12.40 15.99 -8.39
C VAL A 140 -12.11 15.50 -6.98
N LYS A 141 -11.84 14.19 -6.82
CA LYS A 141 -11.41 13.65 -5.52
C LYS A 141 -10.15 14.34 -5.04
N ARG A 142 -9.18 14.54 -5.93
CA ARG A 142 -7.94 15.23 -5.58
C ARG A 142 -8.17 16.68 -5.14
N LEU A 143 -9.09 17.40 -5.77
CA LEU A 143 -9.46 18.76 -5.36
C LEU A 143 -10.08 18.76 -3.95
N ILE A 144 -11.00 17.83 -3.67
CA ILE A 144 -11.59 17.64 -2.34
C ILE A 144 -10.49 17.36 -1.30
N ASP A 145 -9.54 16.48 -1.64
CA ASP A 145 -8.41 16.15 -0.77
C ASP A 145 -7.57 17.39 -0.44
N ILE A 146 -7.25 18.22 -1.44
CA ILE A 146 -6.47 19.45 -1.25
C ILE A 146 -7.23 20.43 -0.36
N VAL A 147 -8.51 20.70 -0.65
CA VAL A 147 -9.32 21.64 0.12
C VAL A 147 -9.44 21.18 1.58
N GLY A 148 -9.78 19.91 1.81
CA GLY A 148 -9.87 19.37 3.17
C GLY A 148 -8.52 19.31 3.89
N ALA A 149 -7.42 19.07 3.17
CA ALA A 149 -6.08 19.14 3.74
C ALA A 149 -5.71 20.56 4.18
N LEU A 150 -6.04 21.59 3.40
CA LEU A 150 -5.80 22.98 3.77
C LEU A 150 -6.59 23.38 5.02
N VAL A 151 -7.88 23.01 5.08
CA VAL A 151 -8.70 23.23 6.28
C VAL A 151 -8.12 22.50 7.49
N GLY A 152 -7.76 21.23 7.33
CA GLY A 152 -7.16 20.43 8.38
C GLY A 152 -5.81 20.97 8.87
N LEU A 153 -4.95 21.45 7.96
CA LEU A 153 -3.67 22.08 8.30
C LEU A 153 -3.86 23.43 9.00
N PHE A 154 -4.86 24.21 8.61
CA PHE A 154 -5.21 25.45 9.32
C PHE A 154 -5.60 25.17 10.78
N ILE A 155 -6.48 24.18 11.01
CA ILE A 155 -6.84 23.71 12.36
C ILE A 155 -5.60 23.19 13.11
N THR A 156 -4.74 22.44 12.42
CA THR A 156 -3.48 21.94 12.98
C THR A 156 -2.60 23.10 13.44
N GLY A 157 -2.50 24.18 12.66
CA GLY A 157 -1.73 25.38 13.00
C GLY A 157 -2.24 26.09 14.24
N ILE A 158 -3.57 26.27 14.37
CA ILE A 158 -4.19 26.88 15.55
C ILE A 158 -3.92 26.04 16.81
N LEU A 159 -4.08 24.72 16.71
CA LEU A 159 -3.92 23.81 17.85
C LEU A 159 -2.47 23.44 18.15
N PHE A 160 -1.52 23.81 17.28
CA PHE A 160 -0.13 23.35 17.35
C PHE A 160 0.53 23.76 18.67
N ILE A 161 0.48 25.05 19.02
CA ILE A 161 1.16 25.61 20.19
C ILE A 161 0.74 24.91 21.50
N PRO A 162 -0.56 24.84 21.85
CA PRO A 162 -0.95 24.16 23.09
C PRO A 162 -0.61 22.66 23.08
N ILE A 163 -0.81 21.96 21.96
CA ILE A 163 -0.46 20.53 21.84
C ILE A 163 1.05 20.31 22.03
N ALA A 164 1.88 21.14 21.39
CA ALA A 164 3.33 21.07 21.50
C ALA A 164 3.82 21.26 22.93
N ILE A 165 3.26 22.23 23.66
CA ILE A 165 3.57 22.47 25.08
C ILE A 165 3.23 21.22 25.91
N PHE A 166 2.01 20.69 25.79
CA PHE A 166 1.60 19.50 26.54
C PHE A 166 2.48 18.27 26.24
N ILE A 167 2.85 18.05 24.98
CA ILE A 167 3.73 16.94 24.59
C ILE A 167 5.12 17.07 25.20
N LYS A 168 5.67 18.30 25.26
CA LYS A 168 6.99 18.58 25.84
C LYS A 168 7.02 18.47 27.36
N LEU A 169 5.93 18.86 28.03
CA LEU A 169 5.80 18.73 29.48
C LEU A 169 5.58 17.27 29.92
N ASP A 170 4.90 16.46 29.11
CA ASP A 170 4.58 15.07 29.45
C ASP A 170 5.75 14.10 29.22
N SER A 171 6.61 14.34 28.22
CA SER A 171 7.77 13.48 27.96
C SER A 171 8.88 14.19 27.17
N PRO A 172 10.17 13.86 27.38
CA PRO A 172 11.29 14.42 26.61
C PRO A 172 11.22 13.95 25.15
N GLY A 173 11.74 14.74 24.20
CA GLY A 173 11.93 14.41 22.78
C GLY A 173 11.11 15.27 21.77
N PRO A 174 10.95 14.83 20.51
CA PRO A 174 10.35 15.63 19.43
C PRO A 174 8.82 15.72 19.52
N ILE A 175 8.24 16.81 19.00
CA ILE A 175 6.78 17.02 18.95
C ILE A 175 6.13 16.12 17.91
N PHE A 176 6.77 15.98 16.75
CA PHE A 176 6.29 15.14 15.66
C PHE A 176 6.92 13.75 15.70
N PHE A 177 6.13 12.77 15.29
CA PHE A 177 6.55 11.41 15.05
C PHE A 177 6.26 11.05 13.59
N GLY A 178 7.22 10.42 12.93
CA GLY A 178 7.10 10.00 11.53
C GLY A 178 7.35 8.50 11.40
N GLN A 179 6.36 7.76 10.92
CA GLN A 179 6.49 6.31 10.70
C GLN A 179 6.41 5.99 9.20
N ILE A 180 7.26 5.10 8.72
CA ILE A 180 7.16 4.60 7.34
C ILE A 180 5.91 3.72 7.21
N ARG A 181 5.13 3.99 6.17
CA ARG A 181 3.92 3.29 5.79
C ARG A 181 3.93 3.01 4.29
N CYS A 182 3.17 2.02 3.87
CA CYS A 182 2.98 1.71 2.45
C CYS A 182 1.71 2.41 1.96
N GLY A 183 1.83 3.07 0.81
CA GLY A 183 0.75 3.75 0.12
C GLY A 183 0.30 3.01 -1.13
N TRP A 184 -0.19 3.76 -2.11
CA TRP A 184 -0.63 3.22 -3.39
C TRP A 184 0.50 2.41 -4.08
N MET A 185 0.16 1.23 -4.59
CA MET A 185 1.08 0.22 -5.15
C MET A 185 2.18 -0.25 -4.19
N GLY A 186 2.02 -0.04 -2.88
CA GLY A 186 3.05 -0.39 -1.90
C GLY A 186 4.17 0.65 -1.76
N LYS A 187 4.06 1.81 -2.43
CA LYS A 187 5.06 2.89 -2.33
C LYS A 187 5.23 3.35 -0.87
N ASN A 188 6.46 3.34 -0.38
CA ASN A 188 6.75 3.82 0.97
C ASN A 188 6.63 5.35 1.08
N PHE A 189 6.01 5.82 2.16
CA PHE A 189 5.98 7.23 2.55
C PHE A 189 6.07 7.39 4.07
N ARG A 190 6.51 8.57 4.52
CA ARG A 190 6.53 8.89 5.96
C ARG A 190 5.19 9.50 6.36
N MET A 191 4.44 8.80 7.19
CA MET A 191 3.18 9.26 7.78
C MET A 191 3.46 10.06 9.05
N TRP A 192 2.99 11.31 9.11
CA TRP A 192 3.25 12.23 10.21
C TRP A 192 2.14 12.22 11.24
N LYS A 193 2.53 12.24 12.53
CA LYS A 193 1.62 12.37 13.67
C LYS A 193 2.23 13.31 14.70
N PHE A 194 1.40 13.84 15.60
CA PHE A 194 1.94 14.30 16.88
C PHE A 194 2.36 13.09 17.70
N ARG A 195 3.46 13.25 18.43
CA ARG A 195 3.98 12.19 19.27
C ARG A 195 3.01 11.94 20.43
N SER A 196 2.49 10.72 20.48
CA SER A 196 1.60 10.22 21.54
C SER A 196 2.20 9.05 22.33
N MET A 197 3.45 8.68 22.05
CA MET A 197 4.17 7.59 22.70
C MET A 197 5.58 8.03 23.15
N CYS A 198 6.19 7.30 24.08
CA CYS A 198 7.57 7.50 24.50
C CYS A 198 8.58 7.30 23.34
N ILE A 199 9.78 7.89 23.45
CA ILE A 199 10.80 7.85 22.38
C ILE A 199 11.19 6.41 22.01
N ASN A 200 11.30 5.53 23.00
CA ASN A 200 11.69 4.12 22.82
C ASN A 200 10.52 3.18 22.49
N ALA A 201 9.37 3.72 22.08
CA ALA A 201 8.16 2.93 21.82
C ALA A 201 8.35 1.80 20.79
N GLU A 202 9.11 2.03 19.73
CA GLU A 202 9.32 0.97 18.72
C GLU A 202 10.17 -0.18 19.29
N GLN A 203 11.19 0.12 20.11
CA GLN A 203 12.02 -0.88 20.79
C GLN A 203 11.23 -1.70 21.81
N LEU A 204 10.26 -1.07 22.48
CA LEU A 204 9.40 -1.75 23.46
C LEU A 204 8.31 -2.61 22.81
N LYS A 205 8.00 -2.40 21.53
CA LYS A 205 6.91 -3.08 20.81
C LYS A 205 7.01 -4.59 20.88
N SER A 206 8.22 -5.13 20.70
CA SER A 206 8.49 -6.58 20.71
C SER A 206 8.25 -7.22 22.08
N LYS A 207 8.28 -6.43 23.17
CA LYS A 207 8.06 -6.89 24.54
C LYS A 207 6.58 -6.84 24.96
N ILE A 208 5.70 -6.33 24.09
CA ILE A 208 4.29 -6.11 24.39
C ILE A 208 3.46 -7.17 23.67
N LYS A 209 2.59 -7.84 24.44
CA LYS A 209 1.67 -8.84 23.89
C LYS A 209 0.74 -8.19 22.85
N ASN A 210 0.72 -8.77 21.65
CA ASN A 210 -0.26 -8.43 20.62
C ASN A 210 -1.62 -9.07 20.97
N GLN A 211 -2.68 -8.28 21.00
CA GLN A 211 -4.05 -8.72 21.28
C GLN A 211 -4.88 -8.90 20.00
N ALA A 212 -4.34 -8.55 18.83
CA ALA A 212 -4.97 -8.79 17.54
C ALA A 212 -4.39 -10.04 16.85
N GLN A 213 -5.13 -10.56 15.88
CA GLN A 213 -4.74 -11.70 15.05
C GLN A 213 -4.34 -11.24 13.64
N GLY A 214 -3.41 -11.96 13.03
CA GLY A 214 -2.90 -11.67 11.68
C GLY A 214 -1.84 -10.56 11.67
N ALA A 215 -1.70 -9.90 10.53
CA ALA A 215 -0.59 -8.99 10.27
C ALA A 215 -0.73 -7.61 10.95
N ILE A 216 -1.52 -7.46 12.01
CA ILE A 216 -1.76 -6.18 12.69
C ILE A 216 -1.34 -6.22 14.16
N PHE A 217 -0.95 -5.06 14.71
CA PHE A 217 -0.64 -4.91 16.14
C PHE A 217 -1.72 -4.09 16.86
N LYS A 218 -2.28 -4.64 17.94
CA LYS A 218 -3.16 -3.92 18.87
C LYS A 218 -2.86 -4.29 20.32
N ASN A 219 -2.95 -3.30 21.20
CA ASN A 219 -2.92 -3.49 22.64
C ASN A 219 -3.76 -2.38 23.30
N GLU A 220 -4.83 -2.76 24.01
CA GLU A 220 -5.77 -1.82 24.64
C GLU A 220 -5.11 -0.97 25.74
N ASN A 221 -4.13 -1.52 26.46
CA ASN A 221 -3.39 -0.87 27.54
C ASN A 221 -1.90 -0.77 27.21
N ASP A 222 -1.60 -0.23 26.03
CA ASP A 222 -0.23 -0.10 25.54
C ASP A 222 0.61 0.82 26.47
N PRO A 223 1.61 0.30 27.19
CA PRO A 223 2.38 1.05 28.17
C PRO A 223 3.27 2.13 27.54
N ARG A 224 3.40 2.14 26.21
CA ARG A 224 4.20 3.13 25.48
C ARG A 224 3.48 4.47 25.31
N ILE A 225 2.16 4.50 25.49
CA ILE A 225 1.34 5.70 25.32
C ILE A 225 1.53 6.62 26.53
N THR A 226 1.82 7.90 26.28
CA THR A 226 1.98 8.89 27.36
C THR A 226 0.62 9.40 27.86
N LYS A 227 0.57 10.14 28.98
CA LYS A 227 -0.72 10.62 29.53
C LYS A 227 -1.40 11.60 28.57
N VAL A 228 -0.65 12.55 28.02
CA VAL A 228 -1.13 13.47 26.96
C VAL A 228 -1.40 12.68 25.68
N GLY A 229 -0.56 11.71 25.34
CA GLY A 229 -0.76 10.82 24.20
C GLY A 229 -2.12 10.09 24.22
N LYS A 230 -2.54 9.62 25.40
CA LYS A 230 -3.86 8.99 25.60
C LYS A 230 -5.00 9.97 25.30
N PHE A 231 -4.86 11.24 25.69
CA PHE A 231 -5.83 12.28 25.35
C PHE A 231 -5.86 12.57 23.84
N LEU A 232 -4.69 12.76 23.22
CA LEU A 232 -4.57 13.05 21.79
C LEU A 232 -5.20 11.94 20.94
N ARG A 233 -4.86 10.68 21.22
CA ARG A 233 -5.40 9.50 20.52
C ARG A 233 -6.91 9.35 20.70
N ARG A 234 -7.43 9.60 21.90
CA ARG A 234 -8.87 9.54 22.18
C ARG A 234 -9.66 10.56 21.35
N LYS A 235 -9.05 11.71 21.06
CA LYS A 235 -9.65 12.79 20.28
C LYS A 235 -9.19 12.82 18.82
N SER A 236 -8.39 11.84 18.38
CA SER A 236 -7.72 11.81 17.07
C SER A 236 -6.91 13.06 16.74
N LEU A 237 -6.49 13.82 17.76
CA LEU A 237 -5.71 15.03 17.58
C LEU A 237 -4.28 14.70 17.14
N ASP A 238 -3.78 13.51 17.51
CA ASP A 238 -2.45 13.05 17.09
C ASP A 238 -2.33 12.84 15.58
N GLU A 239 -3.45 12.71 14.88
CA GLU A 239 -3.50 12.45 13.43
C GLU A 239 -3.55 13.71 12.58
N LEU A 240 -3.74 14.89 13.19
CA LEU A 240 -3.81 16.17 12.49
C LEU A 240 -2.61 16.43 11.54
N PRO A 241 -1.35 16.11 11.90
CA PRO A 241 -0.23 16.28 10.97
C PRO A 241 -0.33 15.45 9.67
N GLN A 242 -1.18 14.42 9.61
CA GLN A 242 -1.40 13.63 8.39
C GLN A 242 -2.07 14.43 7.27
N PHE A 243 -2.72 15.57 7.57
CA PHE A 243 -3.22 16.47 6.52
C PHE A 243 -2.09 16.97 5.61
N TRP A 244 -0.85 17.03 6.10
CA TRP A 244 0.32 17.28 5.25
C TRP A 244 0.55 16.16 4.23
N ASN A 245 0.38 14.90 4.63
CA ASN A 245 0.50 13.75 3.72
C ASN A 245 -0.61 13.77 2.66
N VAL A 246 -1.82 14.19 3.04
CA VAL A 246 -2.92 14.39 2.08
C VAL A 246 -2.57 15.52 1.11
N LEU A 247 -2.06 16.65 1.59
CA LEU A 247 -1.66 17.77 0.73
C LEU A 247 -0.54 17.38 -0.25
N ARG A 248 0.47 16.62 0.18
CA ARG A 248 1.52 16.11 -0.72
C ARG A 248 1.03 15.04 -1.70
N GLY A 249 -0.13 14.43 -1.42
CA GLY A 249 -0.71 13.38 -2.25
C GLY A 249 -0.21 11.97 -1.94
N ASP A 250 0.51 11.78 -0.82
CA ASP A 250 0.86 10.45 -0.30
C ASP A 250 -0.39 9.70 0.19
N MET A 251 -1.32 10.46 0.79
CA MET A 251 -2.60 10.00 1.31
C MET A 251 -3.75 10.75 0.63
N SER A 252 -4.97 10.29 0.91
CA SER A 252 -6.24 10.94 0.58
C SER A 252 -7.02 11.19 1.89
N LEU A 253 -8.05 12.04 1.88
CA LEU A 253 -8.94 12.18 3.04
C LEU A 253 -9.66 10.86 3.32
N VAL A 254 -10.10 10.18 2.26
CA VAL A 254 -10.79 8.88 2.32
C VAL A 254 -10.04 7.86 1.49
N GLY A 255 -9.79 6.68 2.06
CA GLY A 255 -9.00 5.62 1.45
C GLY A 255 -8.89 4.41 2.37
N THR A 256 -8.03 3.46 2.00
CA THR A 256 -7.76 2.26 2.81
C THR A 256 -6.82 2.59 3.98
N ARG A 257 -6.74 1.68 4.96
CA ARG A 257 -5.76 1.83 6.06
C ARG A 257 -4.32 1.79 5.50
N PRO A 258 -3.41 2.72 5.87
CA PRO A 258 -2.00 2.63 5.52
C PRO A 258 -1.27 1.55 6.37
N PRO A 259 -0.85 0.41 5.79
CA PRO A 259 -0.12 -0.61 6.55
C PRO A 259 1.35 -0.21 6.77
N THR A 260 2.03 -0.81 7.76
CA THR A 260 3.50 -0.72 7.85
C THR A 260 4.15 -1.68 6.84
N PRO A 261 5.41 -1.43 6.45
CA PRO A 261 6.18 -2.38 5.65
C PRO A 261 6.17 -3.81 6.22
N ASP A 262 6.36 -3.95 7.54
CA ASP A 262 6.30 -5.28 8.21
C ASP A 262 4.94 -5.97 8.07
N GLU A 263 3.82 -5.22 7.98
CA GLU A 263 2.50 -5.81 7.74
C GLU A 263 2.46 -6.34 6.30
N VAL A 264 2.88 -5.53 5.33
CA VAL A 264 2.88 -5.86 3.88
C VAL A 264 3.80 -7.04 3.55
N GLU A 265 4.94 -7.18 4.23
CA GLU A 265 5.85 -8.31 4.01
C GLU A 265 5.20 -9.67 4.34
N ARG A 266 4.16 -9.68 5.20
CA ARG A 266 3.42 -10.90 5.57
C ARG A 266 2.18 -11.12 4.71
N TYR A 267 1.90 -10.27 3.73
CA TYR A 267 0.70 -10.37 2.92
C TYR A 267 0.77 -11.54 1.94
N GLU A 268 -0.34 -12.26 1.83
CA GLU A 268 -0.60 -13.11 0.67
C GLU A 268 -0.92 -12.26 -0.56
N VAL A 269 -0.76 -12.81 -1.76
CA VAL A 269 -0.91 -12.07 -3.02
C VAL A 269 -2.26 -11.34 -3.11
N PRO A 270 -3.42 -11.97 -2.84
CA PRO A 270 -4.71 -11.26 -2.87
C PRO A 270 -4.81 -10.13 -1.86
N GLN A 271 -4.10 -10.24 -0.73
CA GLN A 271 -4.11 -9.23 0.31
C GLN A 271 -3.34 -7.96 -0.10
N TRP A 272 -2.59 -7.97 -1.21
CA TRP A 272 -1.99 -6.74 -1.73
C TRP A 272 -3.02 -5.80 -2.35
N GLN A 273 -4.17 -6.31 -2.84
CA GLN A 273 -5.21 -5.55 -3.54
C GLN A 273 -5.71 -4.30 -2.79
N ARG A 274 -5.64 -4.30 -1.45
CA ARG A 274 -5.91 -3.11 -0.60
C ARG A 274 -5.04 -1.89 -0.94
N LEU A 275 -3.91 -2.09 -1.62
CA LEU A 275 -2.94 -1.08 -2.03
C LEU A 275 -3.21 -0.52 -3.45
N ASP A 276 -4.29 -0.92 -4.11
CA ASP A 276 -4.68 -0.37 -5.43
C ASP A 276 -5.24 1.06 -5.36
N VAL A 277 -5.47 1.58 -4.15
CA VAL A 277 -5.91 2.96 -3.89
C VAL A 277 -4.96 3.67 -2.92
N LYS A 278 -5.02 5.01 -2.89
CA LYS A 278 -4.31 5.77 -1.88
C LYS A 278 -4.87 5.44 -0.49
N PRO A 279 -4.01 5.33 0.53
CA PRO A 279 -4.48 5.23 1.90
C PRO A 279 -5.19 6.52 2.33
N GLY A 280 -6.14 6.37 3.26
CA GLY A 280 -7.00 7.43 3.75
C GLY A 280 -6.72 7.83 5.19
N MET A 281 -6.95 9.10 5.53
CA MET A 281 -7.13 9.49 6.94
C MET A 281 -8.36 8.80 7.55
N THR A 282 -9.44 8.68 6.76
CA THR A 282 -10.61 7.86 7.09
C THR A 282 -10.94 6.85 5.99
N GLY A 283 -11.88 5.95 6.27
CA GLY A 283 -12.27 4.84 5.40
C GLY A 283 -13.34 3.96 6.04
N GLU A 284 -13.78 2.92 5.33
CA GLU A 284 -14.77 1.95 5.85
C GLU A 284 -14.29 1.29 7.15
N TRP A 285 -12.99 1.00 7.26
CA TRP A 285 -12.39 0.46 8.47
C TRP A 285 -12.48 1.44 9.65
N GLN A 286 -12.14 2.72 9.44
CA GLN A 286 -12.20 3.76 10.49
C GLN A 286 -13.64 4.10 10.92
N VAL A 287 -14.63 3.83 10.08
CA VAL A 287 -16.04 4.15 10.37
C VAL A 287 -16.78 2.99 10.99
N ASN A 288 -16.60 1.76 10.48
CA ASN A 288 -17.38 0.60 10.94
C ASN A 288 -16.59 -0.37 11.83
N GLY A 289 -15.25 -0.31 11.83
CA GLY A 289 -14.41 -1.30 12.51
C GLY A 289 -13.59 -0.78 13.69
N ARG A 290 -12.81 0.28 13.49
CA ARG A 290 -11.84 0.88 14.45
C ARG A 290 -11.15 -0.15 15.36
N SER A 291 -11.35 0.00 16.66
CA SER A 291 -10.84 -0.78 17.77
C SER A 291 -11.38 -2.20 17.79
N GLN A 292 -12.65 -2.37 17.43
CA GLN A 292 -13.42 -3.60 17.59
C GLN A 292 -13.01 -4.70 16.62
N VAL A 293 -12.48 -4.35 15.44
CA VAL A 293 -11.98 -5.33 14.47
C VAL A 293 -10.66 -5.92 14.95
N LYS A 294 -10.68 -7.14 15.48
CA LYS A 294 -9.48 -7.85 15.99
C LYS A 294 -8.85 -8.79 14.96
N ASN A 295 -9.56 -9.09 13.87
CA ASN A 295 -9.11 -9.93 12.78
C ASN A 295 -8.65 -9.09 11.57
N PHE A 296 -7.51 -9.44 10.98
CA PHE A 296 -6.96 -8.76 9.82
C PHE A 296 -7.82 -8.94 8.56
N GLU A 297 -8.40 -10.12 8.34
CA GLU A 297 -9.30 -10.41 7.22
C GLU A 297 -10.51 -9.47 7.18
N ASP A 298 -11.05 -9.08 8.33
CA ASP A 298 -12.15 -8.11 8.40
C ASP A 298 -11.71 -6.72 7.92
N ILE A 299 -10.46 -6.33 8.19
CA ILE A 299 -9.89 -5.07 7.69
C ILE A 299 -9.74 -5.15 6.18
N ILE A 300 -9.24 -6.26 5.63
CA ILE A 300 -9.17 -6.50 4.18
C ILE A 300 -10.56 -6.38 3.56
N ARG A 301 -11.56 -7.05 4.14
CA ARG A 301 -12.94 -7.00 3.66
C ARG A 301 -13.49 -5.57 3.62
N LEU A 302 -13.25 -4.77 4.66
CA LEU A 302 -13.69 -3.37 4.71
C LEU A 302 -12.96 -2.50 3.69
N ASP A 303 -11.66 -2.71 3.50
CA ASP A 303 -10.87 -1.97 2.52
C ASP A 303 -11.26 -2.31 1.07
N LEU A 304 -11.48 -3.60 0.76
CA LEU A 304 -11.97 -4.02 -0.56
C LEU A 304 -13.40 -3.55 -0.82
N LYS A 305 -14.26 -3.57 0.20
CA LYS A 305 -15.61 -3.01 0.12
C LYS A 305 -15.57 -1.52 -0.21
N TYR A 306 -14.63 -0.77 0.36
CA TYR A 306 -14.46 0.64 0.03
C TYR A 306 -14.11 0.83 -1.44
N GLN A 307 -13.14 0.07 -1.96
CA GLN A 307 -12.73 0.14 -3.37
C GLN A 307 -13.90 -0.18 -4.31
N GLN A 308 -14.59 -1.30 -4.07
CA GLN A 308 -15.71 -1.74 -4.90
C GLN A 308 -16.87 -0.74 -4.96
N ASN A 309 -17.17 -0.06 -3.85
CA ASN A 309 -18.29 0.88 -3.75
C ASN A 309 -17.87 2.33 -3.94
N TRP A 310 -16.63 2.58 -4.38
CA TRP A 310 -16.08 3.92 -4.41
C TRP A 310 -16.91 4.83 -5.33
N SER A 311 -17.30 5.98 -4.76
CA SER A 311 -17.85 7.12 -5.46
C SER A 311 -17.55 8.38 -4.66
N LEU A 312 -17.59 9.55 -5.30
CA LEU A 312 -17.40 10.83 -4.59
C LEU A 312 -18.43 11.02 -3.46
N MET A 313 -19.69 10.64 -3.70
CA MET A 313 -20.75 10.69 -2.69
C MET A 313 -20.46 9.76 -1.51
N TYR A 314 -19.89 8.59 -1.78
CA TYR A 314 -19.52 7.64 -0.73
C TYR A 314 -18.34 8.14 0.12
N ASP A 315 -17.34 8.80 -0.49
CA ASP A 315 -16.28 9.50 0.24
C ASP A 315 -16.86 10.56 1.18
N ILE A 316 -17.76 11.42 0.68
CA ILE A 316 -18.43 12.45 1.50
C ILE A 316 -19.18 11.81 2.68
N ARG A 317 -19.91 10.73 2.43
CA ARG A 317 -20.62 9.98 3.48
C ARG A 317 -19.66 9.47 4.56
N LEU A 318 -18.50 8.93 4.18
CA LEU A 318 -17.50 8.44 5.13
C LEU A 318 -16.88 9.58 5.94
N ILE A 319 -16.61 10.73 5.33
CA ILE A 319 -16.14 11.93 6.04
C ILE A 319 -17.16 12.37 7.10
N ILE A 320 -18.44 12.52 6.73
CA ILE A 320 -19.51 12.93 7.65
C ILE A 320 -19.64 11.94 8.80
N LYS A 321 -19.65 10.63 8.52
CA LYS A 321 -19.69 9.59 9.56
C LYS A 321 -18.49 9.69 10.51
N THR A 322 -17.30 9.96 9.97
CA THR A 322 -16.07 10.11 10.77
C THR A 322 -16.18 11.28 11.74
N VAL A 323 -16.61 12.44 11.24
CA VAL A 323 -16.85 13.63 12.06
C VAL A 323 -17.87 13.34 13.15
N GLY A 324 -18.99 12.69 12.81
CA GLY A 324 -20.01 12.28 13.79
C GLY A 324 -19.47 11.34 14.88
N ILE A 325 -18.54 10.44 14.56
CA ILE A 325 -17.92 9.54 15.56
C ILE A 325 -17.03 10.33 16.54
N LEU A 326 -16.32 11.37 16.09
CA LEU A 326 -15.46 12.20 16.96
C LEU A 326 -16.25 12.93 18.06
N PHE A 327 -17.53 13.21 17.83
CA PHE A 327 -18.42 13.84 18.81
C PHE A 327 -19.09 12.86 19.78
N LYS A 328 -19.10 11.54 19.50
CA LYS A 328 -19.65 10.54 20.42
C LYS A 328 -18.67 10.26 21.57
N LYS A 329 -19.13 10.42 22.82
CA LYS A 329 -18.33 10.28 24.07
C LYS A 329 -17.58 8.94 24.22
N SER A 330 -17.96 7.89 23.48
CA SER A 330 -17.38 6.54 23.55
C SER A 330 -16.42 6.17 22.39
N GLY A 331 -16.18 7.06 21.43
CA GLY A 331 -15.50 6.73 20.16
C GLY A 331 -13.97 6.79 20.15
N GLY A 332 -13.29 6.67 21.30
CA GLY A 332 -11.83 6.72 21.36
C GLY A 332 -11.16 5.64 20.51
N ALA A 333 -10.06 5.98 19.82
CA ALA A 333 -9.24 5.02 19.10
C ALA A 333 -8.44 4.16 20.10
N TYR A 334 -8.98 2.99 20.47
CA TYR A 334 -8.25 1.95 21.20
C TYR A 334 -7.94 0.75 20.32
#